data_AF-A0A838P021-F1
#
_entry.id   AF-A0A838P021-F1
#
_cell.length_a   1.000
_cell.length_b   1.000
_cell.length_c   1.000
_cell.angle_alpha   90.00
_cell.angle_beta   90.00
_cell.angle_gamma   90.00
#
_symmetry.space_group_name_H-M   'P 1'
#
loop_
_entity.id
_entity.type
_entity.pdbx_description
1 polymer ?
#
loop_
_entity_poly.entity_id
_entity_poly.type
_entity_poly.pdbx_seq_one_letter_code
_entity_poly.pdbx_strand_id
1 'polypeptide(L)'
;MRPIVYSALVLLGFAPPLEAQNECLEHVRYPAVGRWAEYDAVYKNKDRYAVRYAIIGSETREGTDMKWIELRMTAKDPRKNMIYQMLVPGTGPSELGKVEEIIFKPGNSEPVTMNGMMVKMIQGQIEKSSVFKELCKGVTLVGEERVTVPAGSFKALHFQNAKEGSDSWISTDIPFALVKSSGKDYQVGLSSQGDGAESSITEDVRGTGGSE
;
A
#
# COMPACT_ATOMS: atom_id res chain seq x y z
N MET A 1 -34.35 -58.12 8.55
CA MET A 1 -33.04 -57.46 8.69
C MET A 1 -32.85 -56.55 7.48
N ARG A 2 -32.92 -55.23 7.67
CA ARG A 2 -32.75 -54.22 6.60
C ARG A 2 -31.32 -53.67 6.69
N PRO A 3 -30.54 -53.63 5.60
CA PRO A 3 -29.22 -53.01 5.65
C PRO A 3 -29.36 -51.49 5.61
N ILE A 4 -28.74 -50.82 6.58
CA ILE A 4 -28.58 -49.37 6.63
C ILE A 4 -27.39 -49.04 5.72
N VAL A 5 -27.65 -48.35 4.62
CA VAL A 5 -26.61 -47.79 3.74
C VAL A 5 -26.15 -46.48 4.37
N TYR A 6 -24.97 -46.47 4.98
CA TYR A 6 -24.30 -45.26 5.40
C TYR A 6 -23.74 -44.54 4.17
N SER A 7 -24.35 -43.42 3.79
CA SER A 7 -23.74 -42.49 2.84
C SER A 7 -22.64 -41.72 3.56
N ALA A 8 -21.38 -42.01 3.24
CA ALA A 8 -20.25 -41.20 3.64
C ALA A 8 -20.23 -39.93 2.79
N LEU A 9 -20.64 -38.80 3.38
CA LEU A 9 -20.45 -37.48 2.77
C LEU A 9 -18.98 -37.11 2.94
N VAL A 10 -18.19 -37.22 1.88
CA VAL A 10 -16.82 -36.70 1.85
C VAL A 10 -16.91 -35.18 1.73
N LEU A 11 -16.66 -34.48 2.84
CA LEU A 11 -16.43 -33.04 2.83
C LEU A 11 -15.08 -32.77 2.16
N LEU A 12 -15.11 -32.38 0.89
CA LEU A 12 -13.97 -31.77 0.21
C LEU A 12 -13.62 -30.48 0.94
N GLY A 13 -12.45 -30.46 1.59
CA GLY A 13 -11.89 -29.24 2.15
C GLY A 13 -11.56 -28.26 1.03
N PHE A 14 -12.23 -27.12 1.00
CA PHE A 14 -11.79 -25.98 0.21
C PHE A 14 -10.54 -25.38 0.87
N ALA A 15 -9.35 -25.70 0.36
CA ALA A 15 -8.26 -24.73 0.36
C ALA A 15 -8.40 -23.94 -0.96
N PRO A 16 -8.47 -22.59 -0.95
CA PRO A 16 -7.25 -21.81 -0.71
C PRO A 16 -7.44 -20.36 -0.19
N PRO A 17 -6.98 -20.03 1.02
CA PRO A 17 -6.62 -18.65 1.37
C PRO A 17 -5.18 -18.28 0.96
N LEU A 18 -4.33 -19.27 0.68
CA LEU A 18 -2.91 -19.06 0.39
C LEU A 18 -2.61 -18.85 -1.10
N GLU A 19 -3.32 -19.53 -2.01
CA GLU A 19 -3.11 -19.36 -3.46
C GLU A 19 -3.58 -17.99 -3.95
N ALA A 20 -4.78 -17.55 -3.58
CA ALA A 20 -5.28 -16.21 -3.93
C ALA A 20 -4.42 -15.08 -3.33
N GLN A 21 -3.84 -15.30 -2.15
CA GLN A 21 -2.87 -14.38 -1.56
C GLN A 21 -1.59 -14.29 -2.41
N ASN A 22 -1.04 -15.43 -2.84
CA ASN A 22 0.15 -15.45 -3.68
C ASN A 22 -0.10 -14.79 -5.04
N GLU A 23 -1.24 -15.09 -5.67
CA GLU A 23 -1.67 -14.47 -6.94
C GLU A 23 -1.79 -12.94 -6.80
N CYS A 24 -2.42 -12.46 -5.72
CA CYS A 24 -2.49 -11.03 -5.44
C CYS A 24 -1.08 -10.41 -5.27
N LEU A 25 -0.20 -11.05 -4.51
CA LEU A 25 1.16 -10.56 -4.26
C LEU A 25 2.03 -10.52 -5.52
N GLU A 26 1.84 -11.45 -6.47
CA GLU A 26 2.57 -11.46 -7.73
C GLU A 26 2.32 -10.20 -8.58
N HIS A 27 1.11 -9.63 -8.47
CA HIS A 27 0.69 -8.44 -9.20
C HIS A 27 1.07 -7.12 -8.53
N VAL A 28 1.42 -7.13 -7.25
CA VAL A 28 1.68 -5.90 -6.48
C VAL A 28 3.19 -5.66 -6.36
N ARG A 29 3.73 -4.91 -7.33
CA ARG A 29 5.16 -4.53 -7.38
C ARG A 29 5.33 -3.02 -7.31
N TYR A 30 6.51 -2.59 -6.86
CA TYR A 30 6.92 -1.21 -7.02
C TYR A 30 7.08 -0.91 -8.51
N PRO A 31 6.55 0.23 -8.97
CA PRO A 31 6.72 0.63 -10.35
C PRO A 31 8.15 1.14 -10.58
N ALA A 32 8.48 1.46 -11.84
CA ALA A 32 9.77 2.07 -12.17
C ALA A 32 9.97 3.44 -11.48
N VAL A 33 11.23 3.87 -11.34
CA VAL A 33 11.55 5.21 -10.82
C VAL A 33 10.89 6.28 -11.70
N GLY A 34 10.33 7.31 -11.06
CA GLY A 34 9.54 8.37 -11.69
C GLY A 34 8.05 8.06 -11.78
N ARG A 35 7.60 6.81 -11.58
CA ARG A 35 6.17 6.48 -11.61
C ARG A 35 5.47 6.91 -10.32
N TRP A 36 4.23 7.37 -10.47
CA TRP A 36 3.40 7.77 -9.34
C TRP A 36 1.90 7.50 -9.57
N ALA A 37 1.17 7.34 -8.46
CA ALA A 37 -0.28 7.26 -8.42
C ALA A 37 -0.81 8.12 -7.27
N GLU A 38 -1.92 8.81 -7.49
CA GLU A 38 -2.63 9.60 -6.49
C GLU A 38 -4.03 9.03 -6.28
N TYR A 39 -4.48 9.06 -5.04
CA TYR A 39 -5.71 8.45 -4.58
C TYR A 39 -6.54 9.46 -3.80
N ASP A 40 -7.85 9.44 -4.03
CA ASP A 40 -8.82 10.04 -3.12
C ASP A 40 -9.13 9.04 -2.01
N ALA A 41 -8.72 9.35 -0.79
CA ALA A 41 -8.98 8.55 0.40
C ALA A 41 -9.98 9.24 1.33
N VAL A 42 -10.97 8.51 1.80
CA VAL A 42 -11.92 8.92 2.83
C VAL A 42 -11.83 7.93 3.98
N TYR A 43 -11.59 8.41 5.19
CA TYR A 43 -11.53 7.58 6.40
C TYR A 43 -12.76 7.81 7.30
N LYS A 44 -12.86 7.05 8.40
CA LYS A 44 -13.99 7.00 9.34
C LYS A 44 -14.59 8.35 9.76
N ASN A 45 -13.74 9.35 9.96
CA ASN A 45 -14.09 10.72 10.32
C ASN A 45 -14.63 11.55 9.14
N LYS A 46 -14.82 10.95 7.96
CA LYS A 46 -15.18 11.57 6.69
C LYS A 46 -14.19 12.63 6.21
N ASP A 47 -13.01 12.67 6.82
CA ASP A 47 -11.90 13.47 6.33
C ASP A 47 -11.44 12.88 5.00
N ARG A 48 -11.38 13.73 3.98
CA ARG A 48 -10.87 13.39 2.64
C ARG A 48 -9.42 13.83 2.52
N TYR A 49 -8.60 12.94 1.98
CA TYR A 49 -7.19 13.15 1.72
C TYR A 49 -6.89 12.81 0.27
N ALA A 50 -6.09 13.65 -0.39
CA ALA A 50 -5.37 13.24 -1.58
C ALA A 50 -4.06 12.58 -1.13
N VAL A 51 -3.86 11.33 -1.52
CA VAL A 51 -2.72 10.52 -1.10
C VAL A 51 -1.94 10.13 -2.35
N ARG A 52 -0.72 10.65 -2.51
CA ARG A 52 0.15 10.35 -3.64
C ARG A 52 1.29 9.44 -3.20
N TYR A 53 1.45 8.33 -3.92
CA TYR A 53 2.61 7.45 -3.84
C TYR A 53 3.48 7.65 -5.08
N ALA A 54 4.79 7.73 -4.88
CA ALA A 54 5.76 7.88 -5.96
C ALA A 54 7.05 7.11 -5.68
N ILE A 55 7.68 6.58 -6.72
CA ILE A 55 9.08 6.11 -6.64
C ILE A 55 9.95 7.26 -7.13
N ILE A 56 10.63 7.95 -6.22
CA ILE A 56 11.36 9.19 -6.52
C ILE A 56 12.86 8.97 -6.73
N GLY A 57 13.36 7.76 -6.47
CA GLY A 57 14.76 7.44 -6.63
C GLY A 57 15.08 5.99 -6.28
N SER A 58 16.34 5.63 -6.46
CA SER A 58 16.89 4.35 -6.02
C SER A 58 18.37 4.48 -5.73
N GLU A 59 18.86 3.66 -4.81
CA GLU A 59 20.27 3.59 -4.45
C GLU A 59 20.64 2.14 -4.08
N THR A 60 21.93 1.85 -4.05
CA THR A 60 22.43 0.57 -3.54
C THR A 60 23.04 0.80 -2.16
N ARG A 61 22.55 0.10 -1.14
CA ARG A 61 23.05 0.17 0.24
C ARG A 61 23.49 -1.22 0.67
N GLU A 62 24.77 -1.37 1.00
CA GLU A 62 25.37 -2.67 1.39
C GLU A 62 25.11 -3.81 0.39
N GLY A 63 25.08 -3.49 -0.91
CA GLY A 63 24.81 -4.47 -1.98
C GLY A 63 23.33 -4.82 -2.18
N THR A 64 22.42 -4.18 -1.44
CA THR A 64 20.97 -4.30 -1.61
C THR A 64 20.44 -3.13 -2.44
N ASP A 65 19.61 -3.43 -3.44
CA ASP A 65 18.90 -2.41 -4.20
C ASP A 65 17.74 -1.85 -3.39
N MET A 66 17.78 -0.54 -3.18
CA MET A 66 16.82 0.20 -2.39
C MET A 66 16.01 1.15 -3.27
N LYS A 67 14.76 1.41 -2.88
CA LYS A 67 13.88 2.38 -3.53
C LYS A 67 13.51 3.49 -2.54
N TRP A 68 13.57 4.73 -3.03
CA TRP A 68 12.99 5.87 -2.34
C TRP A 68 11.52 6.00 -2.74
N ILE A 69 10.64 5.76 -1.77
CA ILE A 69 9.19 5.88 -1.92
C ILE A 69 8.73 7.14 -1.22
N GLU A 70 8.08 8.03 -1.95
CA GLU A 70 7.41 9.19 -1.36
C GLU A 70 5.93 8.93 -1.19
N LEU A 71 5.43 9.20 0.02
CA LEU A 71 4.02 9.32 0.34
C LEU A 71 3.73 10.78 0.68
N ARG A 72 2.93 11.45 -0.15
CA ARG A 72 2.43 12.80 0.11
C ARG A 72 0.94 12.73 0.42
N MET A 73 0.57 13.19 1.61
CA MET A 73 -0.83 13.32 2.00
C MET A 73 -1.20 14.80 2.06
N THR A 74 -2.28 15.16 1.36
CA THR A 74 -2.85 16.51 1.32
C THR A 74 -4.27 16.46 1.83
N ALA A 75 -4.56 17.25 2.86
CA ALA A 75 -5.87 17.39 3.46
C ALA A 75 -6.43 18.79 3.20
N LYS A 76 -7.72 18.98 3.51
CA LYS A 76 -8.32 20.32 3.50
C LYS A 76 -7.69 21.28 4.52
N ASP A 77 -7.29 20.76 5.68
CA ASP A 77 -6.52 21.52 6.67
C ASP A 77 -5.03 21.32 6.38
N PRO A 78 -4.28 22.34 5.93
CA PRO A 78 -2.87 22.20 5.57
C PRO A 78 -1.99 21.72 6.73
N ARG A 79 -2.41 21.90 7.99
CA ARG A 79 -1.69 21.40 9.17
C ARG A 79 -1.69 19.88 9.27
N LYS A 80 -2.60 19.21 8.56
CA LYS A 80 -2.67 17.75 8.43
C LYS A 80 -1.90 17.23 7.22
N ASN A 81 -1.31 18.10 6.40
CA ASN A 81 -0.47 17.66 5.29
C ASN A 81 0.78 16.98 5.85
N MET A 82 1.29 16.00 5.12
CA MET A 82 2.54 15.34 5.48
C MET A 82 3.20 14.73 4.25
N ILE A 83 4.52 14.68 4.29
CA ILE A 83 5.35 13.96 3.32
C ILE A 83 6.21 12.97 4.10
N TYR A 84 6.19 11.72 3.68
CA TYR A 84 7.16 10.71 4.07
C TYR A 84 7.99 10.33 2.85
N GLN A 85 9.30 10.26 3.01
CA GLN A 85 10.18 9.56 2.07
C GLN A 85 10.79 8.39 2.79
N MET A 86 10.61 7.20 2.24
CA MET A 86 11.01 5.95 2.85
C MET A 86 12.01 5.25 1.94
N LEU A 87 13.15 4.88 2.50
CA LEU A 87 14.10 4.00 1.83
C LEU A 87 13.77 2.56 2.18
N VAL A 88 13.32 1.78 1.20
CA VAL A 88 12.88 0.40 1.41
C VAL A 88 13.61 -0.56 0.49
N PRO A 89 13.91 -1.79 0.96
CA PRO A 89 14.46 -2.82 0.11
C PRO A 89 13.40 -3.44 -0.79
N GLY A 90 13.87 -4.09 -1.85
CA GLY A 90 13.07 -5.04 -2.62
C GLY A 90 12.20 -4.41 -3.71
N THR A 91 11.27 -5.23 -4.21
CA THR A 91 10.56 -4.98 -5.47
C THR A 91 9.06 -4.75 -5.30
N GLY A 92 8.53 -4.75 -4.08
CA GLY A 92 7.11 -4.53 -3.86
C GLY A 92 6.71 -4.13 -2.44
N PRO A 93 5.46 -3.67 -2.25
CA PRO A 93 4.94 -3.13 -1.00
C PRO A 93 4.94 -4.07 0.20
N SER A 94 5.07 -5.39 0.00
CA SER A 94 5.24 -6.35 1.09
C SER A 94 6.47 -6.07 1.95
N GLU A 95 7.47 -5.39 1.38
CA GLU A 95 8.75 -5.06 2.02
C GLU A 95 8.72 -3.70 2.74
N LEU A 96 7.61 -2.96 2.73
CA LEU A 96 7.49 -1.66 3.42
C LEU A 96 7.81 -1.76 4.93
N GLY A 97 7.58 -2.92 5.55
CA GLY A 97 7.92 -3.16 6.96
C GLY A 97 9.43 -3.20 7.24
N LYS A 98 10.26 -3.29 6.20
CA LYS A 98 11.74 -3.32 6.28
C LYS A 98 12.37 -1.97 5.95
N VAL A 99 11.61 -0.88 6.07
CA VAL A 99 12.10 0.48 5.83
C VAL A 99 13.34 0.79 6.68
N GLU A 100 14.40 1.29 6.06
CA GLU A 100 15.67 1.56 6.73
C GLU A 100 15.81 3.03 7.14
N GLU A 101 15.22 3.92 6.34
CA GLU A 101 15.33 5.36 6.54
C GLU A 101 14.00 6.03 6.23
N ILE A 102 13.67 7.04 7.04
CA ILE A 102 12.44 7.83 6.88
C ILE A 102 12.79 9.30 7.02
N ILE A 103 12.49 10.08 6.00
CA ILE A 103 12.43 11.54 6.06
C ILE A 103 10.97 11.93 6.21
N PHE A 104 10.67 12.80 7.17
CA PHE A 104 9.32 13.22 7.48
C PHE A 104 9.19 14.74 7.48
N LYS A 105 8.18 15.24 6.76
CA LYS A 105 7.83 16.66 6.72
C LYS A 105 6.36 16.85 7.11
N PRO A 106 6.05 17.28 8.34
CA PRO A 106 4.69 17.61 8.75
C PRO A 106 4.32 19.05 8.34
N GLY A 107 3.25 19.21 7.57
CA GLY A 107 2.73 20.52 7.16
C GLY A 107 3.81 21.39 6.52
N ASN A 108 4.03 22.57 7.10
CA ASN A 108 5.04 23.55 6.67
C ASN A 108 6.30 23.53 7.54
N SER A 109 6.46 22.54 8.40
CA SER A 109 7.69 22.38 9.18
C SER A 109 8.83 21.91 8.29
N GLU A 110 10.06 22.07 8.79
CA GLU A 110 11.23 21.54 8.11
C GLU A 110 11.23 20.00 8.10
N PRO A 111 11.73 19.38 7.02
CA PRO A 111 11.89 17.94 6.94
C PRO A 111 12.98 17.46 7.91
N VAL A 112 12.71 16.33 8.55
CA VAL A 112 13.62 15.70 9.50
C VAL A 112 13.85 14.25 9.13
N THR A 113 15.10 13.80 9.20
CA THR A 113 15.41 12.36 9.18
C THR A 113 15.01 11.78 10.53
N MET A 114 14.21 10.72 10.53
CA MET A 114 13.81 10.05 11.77
C MET A 114 14.95 9.22 12.34
N ASN A 115 15.09 9.24 13.67
CA ASN A 115 16.05 8.37 14.36
C ASN A 115 15.62 6.89 14.31
N GLY A 116 16.56 5.99 14.57
CA GLY A 116 16.31 4.54 14.50
C GLY A 116 15.20 4.03 15.43
N MET A 117 14.99 4.68 16.59
CA MET A 117 13.89 4.31 17.50
C MET A 117 12.52 4.62 16.85
N MET A 118 12.37 5.80 16.25
CA MET A 118 11.15 6.19 15.54
C MET A 118 10.92 5.33 14.29
N VAL A 119 11.97 5.01 13.53
CA VAL A 119 11.87 4.10 12.38
C VAL A 119 11.34 2.74 12.81
N LYS A 120 11.88 2.14 13.87
CA LYS A 120 11.39 0.85 14.40
C LYS A 120 9.93 0.90 14.86
N MET A 121 9.50 2.01 15.46
CA MET A 121 8.09 2.19 15.82
C MET A 121 7.19 2.21 14.59
N ILE A 122 7.60 2.90 13.52
CA ILE A 122 6.86 2.95 12.26
C ILE A 122 6.84 1.58 11.56
N GLN A 123 7.96 0.86 11.52
CA GLN A 123 8.00 -0.53 11.01
C GLN A 123 6.93 -1.38 11.69
N GLY A 124 6.88 -1.36 13.03
CA GLY A 124 5.88 -2.10 13.81
C GLY A 124 4.44 -1.64 13.57
N GLN A 125 4.21 -0.38 13.17
CA GLN A 125 2.88 0.11 12.78
C GLN A 125 2.51 -0.33 11.36
N ILE A 126 3.42 -0.20 10.39
CA ILE A 126 3.24 -0.66 9.01
C ILE A 126 2.91 -2.15 8.99
N GLU A 127 3.62 -2.94 9.80
CA GLU A 127 3.35 -4.37 9.96
C GLU A 127 1.93 -4.68 10.48
N LYS A 128 1.31 -3.77 11.23
CA LYS A 128 -0.01 -3.97 11.82
C LYS A 128 -1.14 -3.38 10.98
N SER A 129 -0.90 -2.33 10.20
CA SER A 129 -1.98 -1.51 9.61
C SER A 129 -1.74 -1.03 8.17
N SER A 130 -0.79 -1.61 7.43
CA SER A 130 -0.56 -1.21 6.03
C SER A 130 -1.71 -1.66 5.12
N VAL A 131 -2.31 -0.73 4.39
CA VAL A 131 -3.31 -1.02 3.34
C VAL A 131 -2.73 -1.99 2.32
N PHE A 132 -1.44 -1.88 1.98
CA PHE A 132 -0.79 -2.79 1.03
C PHE A 132 -0.52 -4.19 1.61
N LYS A 133 -0.37 -4.32 2.93
CA LYS A 133 -0.26 -5.64 3.58
C LYS A 133 -1.63 -6.32 3.63
N GLU A 134 -2.67 -5.56 3.98
CA GLU A 134 -4.04 -6.08 4.02
C GLU A 134 -4.64 -6.28 2.62
N LEU A 135 -4.06 -5.65 1.58
CA LEU A 135 -4.48 -5.76 0.18
C LEU A 135 -4.58 -7.22 -0.30
N CYS A 136 -3.62 -8.06 0.10
CA CYS A 136 -3.54 -9.46 -0.33
C CYS A 136 -3.65 -10.44 0.84
N LYS A 137 -3.90 -9.97 2.07
CA LYS A 137 -3.91 -10.82 3.25
C LYS A 137 -5.28 -11.42 3.50
N GLY A 138 -5.36 -12.75 3.51
CA GLY A 138 -6.61 -13.47 3.77
C GLY A 138 -7.71 -13.15 2.75
N VAL A 139 -7.32 -12.74 1.55
CA VAL A 139 -8.25 -12.42 0.47
C VAL A 139 -8.60 -13.67 -0.34
N THR A 140 -9.77 -13.62 -0.96
CA THR A 140 -10.20 -14.55 -1.99
C THR A 140 -10.39 -13.78 -3.29
N LEU A 141 -9.92 -14.33 -4.41
CA LEU A 141 -10.22 -13.80 -5.73
C LEU A 141 -11.72 -13.99 -6.00
N VAL A 142 -12.43 -12.89 -6.24
CA VAL A 142 -13.84 -12.89 -6.62
C VAL A 142 -13.99 -13.05 -8.13
N GLY A 143 -13.10 -12.40 -8.88
CA GLY A 143 -13.08 -12.45 -10.33
C GLY A 143 -12.45 -11.20 -10.93
N GLU A 144 -12.63 -11.02 -12.23
CA GLU A 144 -12.14 -9.86 -12.97
C GLU A 144 -13.33 -9.01 -13.43
N GLU A 145 -13.23 -7.70 -13.25
CA GLU A 145 -14.28 -6.77 -13.68
C GLU A 145 -13.74 -5.42 -14.13
N ARG A 146 -14.63 -4.60 -14.72
CA ARG A 146 -14.32 -3.23 -15.12
C ARG A 146 -14.73 -2.26 -14.01
N VAL A 147 -13.77 -1.56 -13.44
CA VAL A 147 -13.97 -0.58 -12.36
C VAL A 147 -13.79 0.83 -12.90
N THR A 148 -14.70 1.73 -12.55
CA THR A 148 -14.61 3.15 -12.89
C THR A 148 -14.31 3.98 -11.65
N VAL A 149 -13.28 4.82 -11.75
CA VAL A 149 -12.77 5.73 -10.72
C VAL A 149 -12.47 7.10 -11.38
N PRO A 150 -12.16 8.17 -10.63
CA PRO A 150 -11.87 9.47 -11.25
C PRO A 150 -10.73 9.43 -12.27
N ALA A 151 -9.73 8.55 -12.09
CA ALA A 151 -8.63 8.37 -13.05
C ALA A 151 -9.03 7.66 -14.37
N GLY A 152 -10.24 7.11 -14.48
CA GLY A 152 -10.72 6.39 -15.67
C GLY A 152 -11.38 5.05 -15.37
N SER A 153 -11.51 4.21 -16.39
CA SER A 153 -12.08 2.86 -16.30
C SER A 153 -11.03 1.80 -16.59
N PHE A 154 -10.86 0.85 -15.68
CA PHE A 154 -9.78 -0.14 -15.71
C PHE A 154 -10.34 -1.55 -15.59
N LYS A 155 -9.67 -2.51 -16.23
CA LYS A 155 -9.87 -3.94 -15.97
C LYS A 155 -9.07 -4.29 -14.72
N ALA A 156 -9.72 -4.88 -13.71
CA ALA A 156 -9.10 -5.14 -12.43
C ALA A 156 -9.54 -6.51 -11.87
N LEU A 157 -8.62 -7.16 -11.17
CA LEU A 157 -8.92 -8.32 -10.34
C LEU A 157 -9.52 -7.84 -9.02
N HIS A 158 -10.69 -8.36 -8.68
CA HIS A 158 -11.41 -8.09 -7.44
C HIS A 158 -11.05 -9.14 -6.40
N PHE A 159 -10.49 -8.68 -5.30
CA PHE A 159 -10.17 -9.46 -4.12
C PHE A 159 -11.06 -9.03 -2.96
N GLN A 160 -11.57 -10.01 -2.20
CA GLN A 160 -12.38 -9.77 -1.02
C GLN A 160 -11.74 -10.40 0.22
N ASN A 161 -11.69 -9.66 1.32
CA ASN A 161 -11.41 -10.20 2.65
C ASN A 161 -12.72 -10.24 3.44
N ALA A 162 -13.38 -11.40 3.44
CA ALA A 162 -14.67 -11.58 4.11
C ALA A 162 -14.57 -11.41 5.65
N LYS A 163 -13.41 -11.68 6.24
CA LYS A 163 -13.20 -11.58 7.69
C LYS A 163 -13.15 -10.12 8.16
N GLU A 164 -12.43 -9.28 7.42
CA GLU A 164 -12.26 -7.86 7.75
C GLU A 164 -13.34 -6.98 7.08
N GLY A 165 -14.13 -7.55 6.17
CA GLY A 165 -15.19 -6.84 5.45
C GLY A 165 -14.62 -5.77 4.53
N SER A 166 -13.59 -6.13 3.76
CA SER A 166 -12.96 -5.22 2.80
C SER A 166 -12.83 -5.85 1.41
N ASP A 167 -12.82 -4.98 0.41
CA ASP A 167 -12.71 -5.31 -1.01
C ASP A 167 -11.60 -4.46 -1.63
N SER A 168 -10.85 -5.04 -2.54
CA SER A 168 -9.78 -4.37 -3.27
C SER A 168 -9.78 -4.77 -4.73
N TRP A 169 -9.48 -3.79 -5.59
CA TRP A 169 -9.40 -3.97 -7.03
C TRP A 169 -8.00 -3.59 -7.48
N ILE A 170 -7.30 -4.57 -8.06
CA ILE A 170 -5.92 -4.39 -8.50
C ILE A 170 -5.76 -4.59 -10.00
N SER A 171 -4.83 -3.85 -10.61
CA SER A 171 -4.50 -3.91 -12.03
C SER A 171 -3.02 -3.60 -12.22
N THR A 172 -2.29 -4.48 -12.90
CA THR A 172 -0.85 -4.31 -13.15
C THR A 172 -0.52 -3.14 -14.07
N ASP A 173 -1.52 -2.58 -14.75
CA ASP A 173 -1.36 -1.41 -15.64
C ASP A 173 -1.21 -0.10 -14.85
N ILE A 174 -1.43 -0.13 -13.53
CA ILE A 174 -1.42 1.03 -12.65
C ILE A 174 -0.20 0.98 -11.72
N PRO A 175 0.51 2.11 -11.50
CA PRO A 175 1.53 2.20 -10.47
C PRO A 175 0.99 1.76 -9.11
N PHE A 176 1.72 0.89 -8.43
CA PHE A 176 1.33 0.28 -7.15
C PHE A 176 0.08 -0.62 -7.22
N ALA A 177 -0.36 -0.98 -8.42
CA ALA A 177 -1.44 -1.90 -8.76
C ALA A 177 -2.84 -1.56 -8.23
N LEU A 178 -3.01 -0.63 -7.30
CA LEU A 178 -4.30 -0.35 -6.67
C LEU A 178 -5.18 0.54 -7.59
N VAL A 179 -6.37 0.06 -7.94
CA VAL A 179 -7.40 0.87 -8.61
C VAL A 179 -8.36 1.46 -7.57
N LYS A 180 -8.81 0.62 -6.63
CA LYS A 180 -9.79 0.96 -5.61
C LYS A 180 -9.64 0.02 -4.41
N SER A 181 -9.92 0.50 -3.21
CA SER A 181 -10.13 -0.34 -2.04
C SER A 181 -11.22 0.26 -1.15
N SER A 182 -12.00 -0.58 -0.49
CA SER A 182 -13.03 -0.15 0.45
C SER A 182 -13.15 -1.12 1.60
N GLY A 183 -13.41 -0.59 2.78
CA GLY A 183 -13.78 -1.37 3.96
C GLY A 183 -14.77 -0.60 4.83
N LYS A 184 -15.06 -1.14 6.00
CA LYS A 184 -16.05 -0.56 6.93
C LYS A 184 -15.78 0.92 7.26
N ASP A 185 -14.52 1.28 7.44
CA ASP A 185 -14.08 2.59 7.96
C ASP A 185 -13.25 3.41 6.94
N TYR A 186 -13.16 2.96 5.69
CA TYR A 186 -12.40 3.68 4.66
C TYR A 186 -12.88 3.41 3.23
N GLN A 187 -12.61 4.36 2.33
CA GLN A 187 -12.75 4.21 0.89
C GLN A 187 -11.56 4.88 0.22
N VAL A 188 -10.95 4.22 -0.76
CA VAL A 188 -9.81 4.70 -1.52
C VAL A 188 -10.07 4.44 -3.00
N GLY A 189 -9.90 5.45 -3.85
CA GLY A 189 -10.02 5.30 -5.31
C GLY A 189 -8.94 6.09 -6.04
N LEU A 190 -8.39 5.48 -7.10
CA LEU A 190 -7.37 6.12 -7.94
C LEU A 190 -7.94 7.39 -8.59
N SER A 191 -7.31 8.53 -8.30
CA SER A 191 -7.71 9.84 -8.80
C SER A 191 -6.86 10.30 -9.98
N SER A 192 -5.55 10.01 -9.96
CA SER A 192 -4.65 10.28 -11.08
C SER A 192 -3.38 9.41 -11.01
N GLN A 193 -2.60 9.38 -12.09
CA GLN A 193 -1.31 8.66 -12.17
C GLN A 193 -0.40 9.29 -13.24
N GLY A 194 0.89 8.96 -13.22
CA GLY A 194 1.81 9.41 -14.26
C GLY A 194 3.27 9.05 -14.04
N ASP A 195 4.12 9.81 -14.73
CA ASP A 195 5.58 9.70 -14.79
C ASP A 195 6.26 10.96 -14.26
N GLY A 196 7.61 10.94 -14.21
CA GLY A 196 8.43 12.11 -13.87
C GLY A 196 8.33 12.55 -12.42
N ALA A 197 8.02 11.64 -11.49
CA ALA A 197 8.03 11.96 -10.08
C ALA A 197 9.45 12.22 -9.57
N GLU A 198 9.57 13.34 -8.86
CA GLU A 198 10.75 13.74 -8.10
C GLU A 198 10.36 13.96 -6.64
N SER A 199 11.35 14.17 -5.78
CA SER A 199 11.15 14.54 -4.37
C SER A 199 10.28 15.79 -4.24
N SER A 200 9.22 15.72 -3.44
CA SER A 200 8.47 16.92 -3.02
C SER A 200 9.19 17.71 -1.91
N ILE A 201 10.24 17.14 -1.31
CA ILE A 201 11.10 17.81 -0.33
C ILE A 201 12.32 18.37 -1.07
N THR A 202 12.35 19.69 -1.23
CA THR A 202 13.42 20.39 -1.96
C THR A 202 14.32 21.24 -1.06
N GLU A 203 13.97 21.35 0.23
CA GLU A 203 14.80 22.05 1.22
C GLU A 203 15.78 21.10 1.92
N ASP A 204 16.71 21.66 2.69
CA ASP A 204 17.68 20.87 3.44
C ASP A 204 16.99 20.01 4.52
N VAL A 205 17.39 18.74 4.58
CA VAL A 205 16.88 17.80 5.60
C VAL A 205 17.72 17.91 6.85
N ARG A 206 17.08 18.22 7.98
CA ARG A 206 17.76 18.16 9.28
C ARG A 206 17.97 16.71 9.68
N GLY A 207 19.23 16.32 9.82
CA GLY A 207 19.56 15.07 10.52
C GLY A 207 19.17 15.19 11.99
N THR A 208 18.44 14.21 12.54
CA THR A 208 18.43 14.06 14.00
C THR A 208 19.82 13.57 14.39
N GLY A 209 20.68 14.48 14.84
CA GLY A 209 22.03 14.15 15.28
C GLY A 209 22.00 12.93 16.20
N GLY A 210 22.60 11.84 15.74
CA GLY A 210 23.01 10.75 16.61
C GLY A 210 24.25 11.23 17.34
N SER A 211 24.09 11.66 18.59
CA SER A 211 25.18 11.50 19.54
C SER A 211 25.35 10.00 19.75
N GLU A 212 26.55 9.54 19.45
CA GLU A 212 27.11 8.19 19.65
C GLU A 212 26.66 7.49 20.95
#